data_AF-A0ABD2PNN9-F1
#
_entry.id   AF-A0ABD2PNN9-F1
#
_cell.length_a   1.000
_cell.length_b   1.000
_cell.length_c   1.000
_cell.angle_alpha   90.00
_cell.angle_beta   90.00
_cell.angle_gamma   90.00
#
_symmetry.space_group_name_H-M   'P 1'
#
loop_
_entity.id
_entity.type
_entity.pdbx_description
1 polymer ?
#
loop_
_entity_poly.entity_id
_entity_poly.type
_entity_poly.pdbx_seq_one_letter_code
_entity_poly.pdbx_strand_id
1 'polypeptide(L)' 'TSCQEHGGIGGFDLTQNLQPPKSLYIEARCLVDYGEFETDDGSIINLSRGSHHLLSQTDAEDLIKQGILEHVCS' A
#
# COMPACT_ATOMS: atom_id res chain seq x y z
N THR A 1 14.36 -10.37 49.59
CA THR A 1 14.84 -11.30 48.55
C THR A 1 13.59 -11.93 47.95
N SER A 2 13.22 -11.75 46.68
CA SER A 2 13.96 -11.23 45.53
C SER A 2 12.94 -10.59 44.57
N CYS A 3 13.21 -9.37 44.12
CA CYS A 3 12.69 -8.88 42.84
C CYS A 3 13.39 -9.71 41.76
N GLN A 4 12.68 -10.15 40.72
CA GLN A 4 13.34 -10.61 39.50
C GLN A 4 12.62 -10.00 38.29
N GLU A 5 13.35 -9.06 37.73
CA GLU A 5 13.13 -8.35 36.48
C GLU A 5 13.14 -9.33 35.31
N HIS A 6 12.09 -9.30 34.48
CA HIS A 6 12.10 -9.82 33.11
C HIS A 6 11.23 -8.82 32.35
N GLY A 7 11.77 -7.81 31.66
CA GLY A 7 12.80 -7.91 30.64
C GLY A 7 12.09 -7.71 29.29
N GLY A 8 11.97 -6.46 28.83
CA GLY A 8 11.39 -6.15 27.52
C GLY A 8 10.75 -4.76 27.43
N ILE A 9 11.56 -3.71 27.54
CA ILE A 9 11.21 -2.40 26.96
C ILE A 9 11.49 -2.45 25.45
N GLY A 10 10.50 -2.11 24.63
CA GLY A 10 10.57 -2.16 23.16
C GLY A 10 9.22 -2.64 22.64
N GLY A 11 8.19 -1.80 22.63
CA GLY A 11 8.20 -0.63 21.77
C GLY A 11 7.88 -1.05 20.32
N PHE A 12 6.74 -1.71 20.14
CA PHE A 12 5.94 -1.62 18.93
C PHE A 12 4.57 -2.17 19.27
N ASP A 13 3.63 -1.28 19.59
CA ASP A 13 2.22 -1.60 19.61
C ASP A 13 1.85 -2.21 18.24
N LEU A 14 1.80 -3.54 18.17
CA LEU A 14 1.29 -4.30 17.01
C LEU A 14 -0.25 -4.18 16.92
N THR A 15 -0.76 -3.00 17.25
CA THR A 15 -2.13 -2.53 17.04
C THR A 15 -2.15 -1.30 16.12
N GLN A 16 -0.98 -0.79 15.72
CA GLN A 16 -0.79 0.05 14.53
C GLN A 16 -0.90 -0.91 13.33
N ASN A 17 -1.97 -1.04 12.57
CA ASN A 17 -3.03 -0.13 12.22
C ASN A 17 -4.18 -1.03 11.75
N LEU A 18 -5.06 -1.45 12.67
CA LEU A 18 -6.39 -1.96 12.30
C LEU A 18 -7.26 -0.79 11.80
N GLN A 19 -6.78 0.02 10.87
CA GLN A 19 -7.71 0.74 10.01
C GLN A 19 -8.34 -0.36 9.16
N PRO A 20 -9.63 -0.68 9.31
CA PRO A 20 -10.32 -1.30 8.20
C PRO A 20 -10.28 -0.22 7.11
N PRO A 21 -9.47 -0.35 6.04
CA PRO A 21 -9.38 0.73 5.09
C PRO A 21 -10.70 0.68 4.32
N LYS A 22 -11.62 1.57 4.69
CA LYS A 22 -12.69 2.00 3.77
C LYS A 22 -11.97 2.34 2.48
N SER A 23 -12.21 1.59 1.40
CA SER A 23 -11.48 1.66 0.13
C SER A 23 -11.24 3.12 -0.29
N LEU A 24 -10.11 3.68 0.14
CA LEU A 24 -9.69 5.02 -0.21
C LEU A 24 -8.88 4.81 -1.47
N TYR A 25 -9.60 4.79 -2.59
CA TYR A 25 -8.96 4.69 -3.88
C TYR A 25 -8.16 5.97 -4.13
N ILE A 26 -6.93 5.82 -4.62
CA ILE A 26 -6.07 6.93 -5.00
C ILE A 26 -5.85 6.91 -6.50
N GLU A 27 -5.70 8.10 -7.09
CA GLU A 27 -5.29 8.22 -8.48
C GLU A 27 -3.78 8.08 -8.58
N ALA A 28 -3.34 7.11 -9.36
CA ALA A 28 -1.94 6.82 -9.57
C ALA A 28 -1.62 6.84 -11.07
N ARG A 29 -0.46 7.40 -11.42
CA ARG A 29 0.03 7.46 -12.79
C ARG A 29 1.05 6.37 -13.05
N CYS A 30 0.89 5.64 -14.15
CA CYS A 30 1.88 4.67 -14.59
C CYS A 30 3.14 5.36 -15.12
N LEU A 31 4.29 4.99 -14.58
CA LEU A 31 5.59 5.42 -15.08
C LEU A 31 6.14 4.48 -16.16
N VAL A 32 5.70 3.22 -16.14
CA VAL A 32 6.12 2.14 -17.03
C VAL A 32 4.92 1.42 -17.63
N ASP A 33 5.16 0.64 -18.69
CA ASP A 33 4.14 -0.23 -19.28
C ASP A 33 4.24 -1.59 -18.59
N TYR A 34 3.32 -1.85 -17.67
CA TYR A 34 3.28 -3.07 -16.86
C TYR A 34 2.34 -4.12 -17.48
N GLY A 35 1.32 -3.67 -18.22
CA GLY A 35 0.30 -4.53 -18.83
C GLY A 35 -0.88 -4.77 -17.88
N GLU A 36 -1.44 -5.98 -17.91
CA GLU A 36 -2.60 -6.34 -17.09
C GLU A 36 -2.19 -6.60 -15.62
N PHE A 37 -2.84 -5.92 -14.69
CA PHE A 37 -2.66 -6.06 -13.25
C PHE A 37 -3.99 -6.43 -12.60
N GLU A 38 -3.96 -7.47 -11.77
CA GLU A 38 -5.08 -7.88 -10.93
C GLU A 38 -4.93 -7.23 -9.56
N THR A 39 -5.89 -6.39 -9.18
CA THR A 39 -5.97 -5.80 -7.84
C THR A 39 -6.44 -6.82 -6.81
N ASP A 40 -6.22 -6.57 -5.52
CA ASP A 40 -6.75 -7.40 -4.43
C ASP A 40 -8.27 -7.65 -4.50
N ASP A 41 -9.05 -6.69 -5.03
CA ASP A 41 -10.51 -6.81 -5.21
C ASP A 41 -10.92 -7.73 -6.39
N GLY A 42 -9.95 -8.25 -7.16
CA GLY A 42 -10.19 -9.07 -8.36
C GLY A 42 -10.50 -8.25 -9.62
N SER A 43 -10.32 -6.93 -9.59
CA SER A 43 -10.41 -6.08 -10.77
C SER A 43 -9.16 -6.21 -11.63
N ILE A 44 -9.33 -6.42 -12.94
CA ILE A 44 -8.22 -6.41 -13.91
C ILE A 44 -8.13 -5.03 -14.55
N ILE A 45 -6.98 -4.37 -14.40
CA ILE A 45 -6.70 -3.08 -15.03
C ILE A 45 -5.45 -3.17 -15.91
N ASN A 46 -5.43 -2.44 -17.01
CA ASN A 46 -4.26 -2.38 -17.89
C ASN A 46 -3.41 -1.14 -17.57
N LEU A 47 -2.31 -1.36 -16.87
CA LEU A 47 -1.31 -0.36 -16.50
C LEU A 47 -0.39 -0.04 -17.69
N SER A 48 -0.71 1.02 -18.42
CA SER A 48 0.12 1.51 -19.52
C SER A 48 0.86 2.79 -19.18
N ARG A 49 2.09 2.93 -19.68
CA ARG A 49 2.95 4.09 -19.39
C ARG A 49 2.24 5.41 -19.69
N GLY A 50 2.13 6.27 -18.67
CA GLY A 50 1.52 7.60 -18.77
C GLY A 50 0.00 7.62 -18.55
N SER A 51 -0.63 6.46 -18.39
CA SER A 51 -2.05 6.34 -18.03
C SER A 51 -2.28 6.60 -16.54
N HIS A 52 -3.49 7.04 -16.20
CA HIS A 52 -3.94 7.22 -14.82
C HIS A 52 -4.94 6.13 -14.47
N HIS A 53 -4.76 5.53 -13.29
CA HIS A 53 -5.62 4.46 -12.80
C HIS A 53 -6.03 4.76 -11.37
N LEU A 54 -7.27 4.39 -11.05
CA LEU A 54 -7.83 4.52 -9.72
C LEU A 54 -7.71 3.17 -9.03
N LEU A 55 -6.80 3.09 -8.06
CA LEU A 55 -6.42 1.87 -7.36
C LEU A 55 -6.61 2.03 -5.87
N SER A 56 -6.76 0.91 -5.15
CA SER A 56 -6.77 0.98 -3.69
C SER A 56 -5.43 1.56 -3.19
N GLN A 57 -5.45 2.28 -2.07
CA GLN A 57 -4.21 2.80 -1.48
C GLN A 57 -3.17 1.69 -1.27
N THR A 58 -3.58 0.48 -0.88
CA THR A 58 -2.70 -0.67 -0.71
C THR A 58 -2.02 -1.07 -2.02
N ASP A 59 -2.80 -1.41 -3.06
CA ASP A 59 -2.26 -1.85 -4.36
C ASP A 59 -1.36 -0.75 -4.97
N ALA A 60 -1.83 0.50 -4.91
CA ALA A 60 -1.08 1.62 -5.44
C ALA A 60 0.22 1.84 -4.67
N GLU A 61 0.21 1.78 -3.34
CA GLU A 61 1.42 1.98 -2.52
C GLU A 61 2.47 0.90 -2.82
N ASP A 62 2.05 -0.36 -2.98
CA ASP A 62 2.94 -1.46 -3.39
C ASP A 62 3.55 -1.20 -4.77
N LEU A 63 2.75 -0.76 -5.74
CA LEU A 63 3.23 -0.43 -7.08
C LEU A 63 4.10 0.83 -7.12
N ILE A 64 3.83 1.82 -6.26
CA ILE A 64 4.64 3.05 -6.10
C ILE A 64 5.99 2.70 -5.48
N LYS A 65 6.03 1.85 -4.47
CA LYS A 65 7.28 1.37 -3.84
C LYS A 65 8.16 0.59 -4.83
N GLN A 66 7.55 -0.08 -5.79
CA GLN A 66 8.24 -0.76 -6.89
C GLN A 66 8.70 0.20 -8.00
N GLY A 67 8.24 1.46 -8.01
CA GLY A 67 8.52 2.44 -9.06
C GLY A 67 7.71 2.23 -10.35
N ILE A 68 6.61 1.47 -10.27
CA ILE A 68 5.72 1.20 -11.41
C ILE A 68 4.72 2.35 -11.57
N LEU A 69 4.16 2.79 -10.43
CA LEU A 69 3.19 3.88 -10.34
C LEU A 69 3.74 5.07 -9.57
N GLU A 70 3.09 6.21 -9.71
CA GLU A 70 3.34 7.43 -8.94
C GLU A 70 2.03 7.99 -8.40
N HIS A 71 1.98 8.39 -7.14
CA HIS A 71 0.79 9.00 -6.54
C HIS A 71 0.56 10.40 -7.12
N VAL A 72 -0.60 10.63 -7.71
CA VAL A 72 -1.02 11.94 -8.22
C VAL A 72 -1.72 12.70 -7.08
N CYS A 73 -0.93 13.29 -6.17
CA CYS A 73 -1.46 14.22 -5.17
C CYS A 73 -1.56 15.62 -5.80
N SER A 74 -2.77 16.08 -6.13
CA SER A 74 -3.02 17.48 -6.52
C SER A 74 -3.11 18.41 -5.30
#